data_AF-A0A1A8RYB3-F1
#
_entry.id   AF-A0A1A8RYB3-F1
#
_cell.length_a   1.000
_cell.length_b   1.000
_cell.length_c   1.000
_cell.angle_alpha   90.00
_cell.angle_beta   90.00
_cell.angle_gamma   90.00
#
_symmetry.space_group_name_H-M   'P 1'
#
loop_
_entity.id
_entity.type
_entity.pdbx_description
1 polymer ?
#
loop_
_entity_poly.entity_id
_entity_poly.type
_entity_poly.pdbx_seq_one_letter_code
_entity_poly.pdbx_strand_id
1 'polypeptide(L)'
;KQLYTFKPTQTVSQTPHSLLQQLSSQQSGKQEENPTAQIISRPAERPTKNLIQVISATSVEPQKPEYQLEVKTNTEGDLRSLELTVELPKVRTVSECQLRVSKEDVLLEVADVYHLLLELPVTVNEDTASAVFNKKKQRLVLTVDVL
;
A
#
# COMPACT_ATOMS: atom_id res chain seq x y z
N LYS A 1 -40.84 -36.93 15.54
CA LYS A 1 -39.48 -37.37 15.96
C LYS A 1 -39.03 -38.47 15.01
N GLN A 2 -38.14 -38.16 14.07
CA GLN A 2 -37.42 -39.17 13.29
C GLN A 2 -35.95 -38.73 13.27
N LEU A 3 -35.09 -39.62 13.77
CA LEU A 3 -33.66 -39.36 14.01
C LEU A 3 -32.91 -39.34 12.67
N TYR A 4 -32.17 -38.27 12.41
CA TYR A 4 -31.15 -38.26 11.37
C TYR A 4 -29.87 -38.89 11.93
N THR A 5 -29.46 -40.00 11.34
CA THR A 5 -28.17 -40.62 11.58
C THR A 5 -27.11 -39.90 10.74
N PHE A 6 -26.21 -39.16 11.38
CA PHE A 6 -25.03 -38.63 10.70
C PHE A 6 -24.09 -39.78 10.34
N LYS A 7 -23.86 -40.00 9.04
CA LYS A 7 -22.75 -40.84 8.58
C LYS A 7 -21.48 -39.98 8.57
N PRO A 8 -20.38 -40.40 9.22
CA PRO A 8 -19.13 -39.66 9.18
C PRO A 8 -18.51 -39.79 7.79
N THR A 9 -18.43 -38.68 7.06
CA THR A 9 -17.65 -38.60 5.82
C THR A 9 -16.18 -38.62 6.20
N GLN A 10 -15.53 -39.71 5.82
CA GLN A 10 -14.13 -40.02 6.07
C GLN A 10 -13.24 -38.92 5.48
N THR A 11 -12.65 -38.08 6.33
CA THR A 11 -11.55 -37.19 5.96
C THR A 11 -10.34 -38.04 5.62
N VAL A 12 -10.12 -38.30 4.32
CA VAL A 12 -8.88 -38.92 3.84
C VAL A 12 -7.80 -37.85 3.94
N SER A 13 -6.96 -37.96 4.97
CA SER A 13 -5.74 -37.16 5.11
C SER A 13 -4.76 -37.56 4.00
N GLN A 14 -4.90 -36.95 2.82
CA GLN A 14 -4.03 -37.24 1.68
C GLN A 14 -2.65 -36.64 1.93
N THR A 15 -1.62 -37.49 1.95
CA THR A 15 -0.23 -37.04 1.96
C THR A 15 0.19 -36.65 0.53
N PRO A 16 1.16 -35.73 0.35
CA PRO A 16 1.65 -35.34 -0.97
C PRO A 16 2.07 -36.53 -1.84
N HIS A 17 2.59 -37.59 -1.21
CA HIS A 17 2.97 -38.83 -1.89
C HIS A 17 1.77 -39.56 -2.48
N SER A 18 0.64 -39.63 -1.79
CA SER A 18 -0.56 -40.31 -2.29
C SER A 18 -1.10 -39.63 -3.55
N LEU A 19 -1.05 -38.28 -3.60
CA LEU A 19 -1.42 -37.52 -4.79
C LEU A 19 -0.48 -37.79 -5.97
N LEU A 20 0.84 -37.80 -5.72
CA LEU A 20 1.82 -38.11 -6.76
C LEU A 20 1.66 -39.53 -7.32
N GLN A 21 1.33 -40.50 -6.46
CA GLN A 21 1.03 -41.87 -6.89
C GLN A 21 -0.24 -41.95 -7.74
N GLN A 22 -1.24 -41.13 -7.42
CA GLN A 22 -2.50 -41.09 -8.17
C GLN A 22 -2.28 -40.52 -9.58
N LEU A 23 -1.48 -39.46 -9.71
CA LEU A 23 -1.13 -38.85 -11.00
C LEU A 23 -0.32 -39.81 -11.88
N SER A 24 0.64 -40.53 -11.28
CA SER A 24 1.46 -41.50 -12.01
C SER A 24 0.67 -42.74 -12.45
N SER A 25 -0.38 -43.12 -11.72
CA SER A 25 -1.26 -44.24 -12.07
C SER A 25 -2.24 -43.91 -13.21
N GLN A 26 -2.51 -42.63 -13.49
CA GLN A 26 -3.43 -42.20 -14.55
C GLN A 26 -2.79 -42.17 -15.95
N GLN A 27 -1.47 -42.36 -16.06
CA GLN A 27 -0.76 -42.24 -17.34
C GLN A 27 -0.62 -43.55 -18.12
N SER A 28 -1.28 -44.63 -17.67
CA SER A 28 -1.30 -45.92 -18.37
C SER A 28 -2.72 -46.28 -18.82
N GLY A 29 -3.26 -45.48 -19.74
CA GLY A 29 -4.46 -45.78 -20.51
C GLY A 29 -4.07 -46.15 -21.94
N LYS A 30 -4.44 -47.37 -22.35
CA LYS A 30 -4.12 -48.00 -23.64
C LYS A 30 -4.39 -47.09 -24.85
N GLN A 31 -3.45 -47.16 -25.78
CA GLN A 31 -3.47 -46.65 -27.15
C GLN A 31 -4.74 -47.14 -27.88
N GLU A 32 -5.64 -46.21 -28.22
CA GLU A 32 -6.66 -46.41 -29.26
C GLU A 32 -6.38 -45.39 -30.38
N GLU A 33 -6.33 -45.93 -31.60
CA GLU A 33 -6.01 -45.24 -32.85
C GLU A 33 -7.19 -44.37 -33.30
N ASN A 34 -7.01 -43.05 -33.32
CA ASN A 34 -7.74 -42.19 -34.25
C ASN A 34 -6.85 -41.01 -34.69
N PRO A 35 -6.72 -40.74 -35.99
CA PRO A 35 -5.67 -39.87 -36.51
C PRO A 35 -6.10 -38.40 -36.44
N THR A 36 -5.09 -37.53 -36.47
CA THR A 36 -5.18 -36.09 -36.75
C THR A 36 -5.23 -35.15 -35.54
N ALA A 37 -4.16 -35.20 -34.75
CA ALA A 37 -3.44 -33.97 -34.42
C ALA A 37 -1.96 -34.33 -34.23
N GLN A 38 -1.27 -34.62 -35.34
CA GLN A 38 0.18 -34.63 -35.31
C GLN A 38 0.60 -33.19 -34.97
N ILE A 39 1.05 -32.96 -33.74
CA ILE A 39 1.80 -31.76 -33.41
C ILE A 39 3.04 -31.84 -34.29
N ILE A 40 3.01 -31.09 -35.39
CA ILE A 40 4.16 -30.94 -36.27
C ILE A 40 5.27 -30.40 -35.37
N SER A 41 6.21 -31.27 -35.01
CA SER A 41 7.47 -30.90 -34.38
C SER A 41 8.31 -30.20 -35.43
N ARG A 42 7.89 -28.98 -35.80
CA ARG A 42 8.73 -28.04 -36.52
C ARG A 42 9.83 -27.67 -35.53
N PRO A 43 11.12 -27.78 -35.86
CA PRO A 43 12.15 -27.20 -35.04
C PRO A 43 11.99 -25.69 -35.19
N ALA A 44 11.13 -25.11 -34.36
CA ALA A 44 11.16 -23.70 -34.09
C ALA A 44 12.52 -23.48 -33.40
N GLU A 45 13.43 -22.78 -34.08
CA GLU A 45 14.50 -22.06 -33.40
C GLU A 45 13.84 -21.29 -32.27
N ARG A 46 14.01 -21.80 -31.05
CA ARG A 46 13.43 -21.21 -29.85
C ARG A 46 14.31 -20.00 -29.60
N PRO A 47 13.83 -18.75 -29.76
CA PRO A 47 14.55 -17.67 -29.16
C PRO A 47 14.47 -17.96 -27.66
N THR A 48 15.60 -18.17 -27.01
CA THR A 48 15.71 -18.18 -25.55
C THR A 48 15.50 -16.75 -25.03
N LYS A 49 14.34 -16.18 -25.34
CA LYS A 49 13.92 -14.89 -24.83
C LYS A 49 13.34 -15.13 -23.45
N ASN A 50 14.14 -14.81 -22.42
CA ASN A 50 13.69 -14.76 -21.04
C ASN A 50 12.40 -13.93 -20.98
N LEU A 51 11.25 -14.59 -20.80
CA LEU A 51 9.92 -13.96 -20.78
C LEU A 51 9.65 -13.19 -19.48
N ILE A 52 10.53 -13.39 -18.49
CA ILE A 52 10.44 -12.79 -17.18
C ILE A 52 11.68 -11.91 -17.03
N GLN A 53 11.44 -10.63 -16.88
CA GLN A 53 12.45 -9.63 -16.60
C GLN A 53 12.23 -9.13 -15.18
N VAL A 54 13.27 -9.17 -14.34
CA VAL A 54 13.25 -8.58 -13.00
C VAL A 54 13.13 -7.07 -13.18
N ILE A 55 11.99 -6.52 -12.82
CA ILE A 55 11.80 -5.07 -12.77
C ILE A 55 12.34 -4.62 -11.41
N SER A 56 13.54 -4.05 -11.39
CA SER A 56 14.06 -3.38 -10.21
C SER A 56 13.24 -2.11 -10.02
N ALA A 57 12.28 -2.11 -9.09
CA ALA A 57 11.57 -0.90 -8.72
C ALA A 57 12.58 0.07 -8.09
N THR A 58 12.90 1.15 -8.78
CA THR A 58 13.63 2.28 -8.21
C THR A 58 12.65 3.07 -7.34
N SER A 59 12.28 2.52 -6.19
CA SER A 59 11.52 3.24 -5.17
C SER A 59 12.42 4.34 -4.63
N VAL A 60 12.11 5.60 -4.96
CA VAL A 60 12.79 6.74 -4.35
C VAL A 60 12.19 6.92 -2.98
N GLU A 61 13.01 6.84 -1.93
CA GLU A 61 12.51 7.07 -0.58
C GLU A 61 12.08 8.54 -0.43
N PRO A 62 10.85 8.82 0.03
CA PRO A 62 10.37 10.18 0.19
C PRO A 62 11.26 10.96 1.16
N GLN A 63 11.55 12.22 0.82
CA GLN A 63 12.40 13.07 1.66
C GLN A 63 11.60 13.62 2.85
N LYS A 64 12.25 13.82 4.01
CA LYS A 64 11.68 14.64 5.07
C LYS A 64 11.78 16.14 4.71
N PRO A 65 10.67 16.88 4.63
CA PRO A 65 10.70 18.32 4.36
C PRO A 65 11.22 19.11 5.56
N GLU A 66 11.68 20.34 5.32
CA GLU A 66 11.96 21.30 6.39
C GLU A 66 10.64 21.84 6.94
N TYR A 67 10.53 21.94 8.26
CA TYR A 67 9.33 22.41 8.94
C TYR A 67 9.65 23.21 10.19
N GLN A 68 8.69 24.04 10.59
CA GLN A 68 8.68 24.79 11.83
C GLN A 68 7.33 24.64 12.50
N LEU A 69 7.34 24.37 13.80
CA LEU A 69 6.14 24.23 14.61
C LEU A 69 6.14 25.30 15.71
N GLU A 70 5.08 26.09 15.76
CA GLU A 70 4.91 27.17 16.73
C GLU A 70 3.58 27.01 17.47
N VAL A 71 3.62 27.06 18.81
CA VAL A 71 2.43 27.09 19.65
C VAL A 71 2.12 28.55 19.97
N LYS A 72 0.96 29.05 19.53
CA LYS A 72 0.52 30.42 19.79
C LYS A 72 -0.31 30.47 21.07
N THR A 73 0.09 31.36 21.97
CA THR A 73 -0.61 31.68 23.20
C THR A 73 -1.46 32.94 23.05
N ASN A 74 -2.54 33.00 23.81
CA ASN A 74 -3.35 34.21 23.93
C ASN A 74 -2.72 35.19 24.93
N THR A 75 -3.26 36.41 25.01
CA THR A 75 -2.79 37.46 25.94
C THR A 75 -2.82 37.04 27.41
N GLU A 76 -3.66 36.04 27.74
CA GLU A 76 -3.81 35.47 29.09
C GLU A 76 -2.83 34.32 29.38
N GLY A 77 -1.99 33.94 28.40
CA GLY A 77 -1.00 32.87 28.52
C GLY A 77 -1.52 31.48 28.14
N ASP A 78 -2.83 31.33 27.92
CA ASP A 78 -3.43 30.07 27.49
C ASP A 78 -3.06 29.72 26.04
N LEU A 79 -2.86 28.44 25.77
CA LEU A 79 -2.59 27.95 24.41
C LEU A 79 -3.86 28.13 23.57
N ARG A 80 -3.74 28.84 22.45
CA ARG A 80 -4.87 29.14 21.57
C ARG A 80 -4.87 28.26 20.33
N SER A 81 -3.73 28.21 19.65
CA SER A 81 -3.63 27.55 18.35
C SER A 81 -2.21 27.08 18.09
N LEU A 82 -2.08 26.01 17.33
CA LEU A 82 -0.83 25.48 16.83
C LEU A 82 -0.68 25.84 15.34
N GLU A 83 0.50 26.32 14.96
CA GLU A 83 0.84 26.61 13.56
C GLU A 83 2.03 25.74 13.11
N LEU A 84 1.82 24.95 12.07
CA LEU A 84 2.84 24.14 11.41
C LEU A 84 3.13 24.73 10.02
N THR A 85 4.37 25.15 9.81
CA THR A 85 4.85 25.62 8.52
C THR A 85 5.78 24.57 7.91
N VAL A 86 5.53 24.18 6.66
CA VAL A 86 6.34 23.18 5.94
C VAL A 86 6.81 23.74 4.59
N GLU A 87 8.11 23.67 4.33
CA GLU A 87 8.71 24.05 3.05
C GLU A 87 8.64 22.88 2.06
N LEU A 88 8.04 23.13 0.89
CA LEU A 88 7.77 22.11 -0.13
C LEU A 88 8.23 22.57 -1.53
N PRO A 89 9.52 22.90 -1.74
CA PRO A 89 10.03 23.49 -2.98
C PRO A 89 9.84 22.60 -4.23
N LYS A 90 9.65 21.29 -4.04
CA LYS A 90 9.40 20.34 -5.14
C LYS A 90 7.91 20.22 -5.50
N VAL A 91 7.00 20.76 -4.69
CA VAL A 91 5.55 20.70 -4.90
C VAL A 91 5.08 21.89 -5.73
N ARG A 92 4.24 21.64 -6.73
CA ARG A 92 3.68 22.69 -7.59
C ARG A 92 2.24 23.01 -7.25
N THR A 93 1.47 21.99 -6.85
CA THR A 93 0.05 22.13 -6.57
C THR A 93 -0.33 21.38 -5.30
N VAL A 94 -1.22 21.98 -4.51
CA VAL A 94 -1.72 21.37 -3.25
C VAL A 94 -2.41 20.02 -3.47
N SER A 95 -2.94 19.76 -4.67
CA SER A 95 -3.55 18.47 -5.06
C SER A 95 -2.56 17.29 -5.03
N GLU A 96 -1.25 17.56 -5.02
CA GLU A 96 -0.19 16.56 -4.89
C GLU A 96 0.04 16.17 -3.41
N CYS A 97 -0.50 16.95 -2.48
CA CYS A 97 -0.36 16.74 -1.03
C CYS A 97 -1.56 15.99 -0.47
N GLN A 98 -1.28 15.00 0.37
CA GLN A 98 -2.23 14.42 1.29
C GLN A 98 -1.85 14.85 2.70
N LEU A 99 -2.76 15.55 3.37
CA LEU A 99 -2.59 16.01 4.74
C LEU A 99 -3.64 15.32 5.62
N ARG A 100 -3.19 14.74 6.73
CA ARG A 100 -4.06 14.18 7.77
C ARG A 100 -3.67 14.79 9.10
N VAL A 101 -4.67 15.18 9.87
CA VAL A 101 -4.51 15.79 11.19
C VAL A 101 -5.29 14.92 12.16
N SER A 102 -4.60 14.43 13.17
CA SER A 102 -5.16 13.71 14.31
C SER A 102 -5.03 14.59 15.55
N LYS A 103 -5.59 14.14 16.67
CA LYS A 103 -5.49 14.85 17.96
C LYS A 103 -4.05 15.02 18.45
N GLU A 104 -3.19 14.05 18.14
CA GLU A 104 -1.84 13.94 18.70
C GLU A 104 -0.75 13.97 17.62
N ASP A 105 -1.10 13.89 16.34
CA ASP A 105 -0.15 13.78 15.24
C ASP A 105 -0.64 14.45 13.95
N VAL A 106 0.30 14.75 13.06
CA VAL A 106 0.04 15.24 11.71
C VAL A 106 0.88 14.44 10.73
N LEU A 107 0.24 14.01 9.64
CA LEU A 107 0.87 13.30 8.52
C LEU A 107 0.73 14.11 7.24
N LEU A 108 1.85 14.41 6.59
CA LEU A 108 1.91 15.00 5.26
C LEU A 108 2.66 14.06 4.31
N GLU A 109 1.99 13.70 3.22
CA GLU A 109 2.53 12.83 2.18
C GLU A 109 2.43 13.51 0.81
N VAL A 110 3.51 13.43 0.04
CA VAL A 110 3.57 13.82 -1.36
C VAL A 110 4.24 12.67 -2.11
N ALA A 111 3.50 12.04 -3.02
CA ALA A 111 3.89 10.82 -3.70
C ALA A 111 5.33 10.88 -4.23
N ASP A 112 6.19 9.96 -3.77
CA ASP A 112 7.61 9.82 -4.13
C ASP A 112 8.50 11.07 -3.91
N VAL A 113 8.01 12.09 -3.18
CA VAL A 113 8.72 13.36 -2.98
C VAL A 113 8.95 13.68 -1.51
N TYR A 114 7.87 13.74 -0.70
CA TYR A 114 7.95 14.13 0.70
C TYR A 114 7.11 13.22 1.61
N HIS A 115 7.64 12.93 2.80
CA HIS A 115 6.92 12.28 3.87
C HIS A 115 7.29 12.94 5.21
N LEU A 116 6.28 13.39 5.95
CA LEU A 116 6.43 13.98 7.28
C LEU A 116 5.35 13.42 8.20
N LEU A 117 5.77 12.67 9.22
CA LEU A 117 4.96 12.33 10.38
C LEU A 117 5.52 13.11 11.57
N LEU A 118 4.66 13.85 12.26
CA LEU A 118 5.03 14.70 13.38
C LEU A 118 4.05 14.50 14.54
N GLU A 119 4.57 14.13 15.70
CA GLU A 119 3.81 14.15 16.95
C GLU A 119 3.67 15.59 17.44
N LEU A 120 2.44 15.95 17.83
CA LEU A 120 2.11 17.27 18.31
C LEU A 120 2.45 17.38 19.81
N PRO A 121 3.01 18.51 20.26
CA PRO A 121 3.35 18.71 21.67
C PRO A 121 2.11 18.89 22.55
N VAL A 122 0.95 19.16 21.95
CA VAL A 122 -0.32 19.43 22.61
C VAL A 122 -1.46 18.79 21.83
N THR A 123 -2.54 18.45 22.53
CA THR A 123 -3.72 17.87 21.89
C THR A 123 -4.49 18.96 21.15
N VAL A 124 -4.86 18.69 19.90
CA VAL A 124 -5.52 19.67 19.03
C VAL A 124 -6.92 19.24 18.61
N ASN A 125 -7.77 20.22 18.27
CA ASN A 125 -9.10 19.98 17.74
C ASN A 125 -9.02 19.77 16.21
N GLU A 126 -9.06 18.51 15.79
CA GLU A 126 -9.00 18.10 14.39
C GLU A 126 -10.08 18.77 13.50
N ASP A 127 -11.26 19.07 14.04
CA ASP A 127 -12.36 19.71 13.30
C ASP A 127 -12.09 21.18 12.97
N THR A 128 -11.15 21.82 13.69
CA THR A 128 -10.77 23.24 13.49
C THR A 128 -9.58 23.39 12.54
N ALA A 129 -9.00 22.29 12.06
CA ALA A 129 -7.80 22.31 11.25
C ALA A 129 -8.03 23.01 9.90
N SER A 130 -7.15 23.96 9.58
CA SER A 130 -7.15 24.69 8.31
C SER A 130 -5.75 24.72 7.72
N ALA A 131 -5.62 24.39 6.43
CA ALA A 131 -4.34 24.37 5.75
C ALA A 131 -4.36 25.24 4.48
N VAL A 132 -3.31 26.05 4.32
CA VAL A 132 -3.16 26.96 3.18
C VAL A 132 -1.82 26.71 2.51
N PHE A 133 -1.86 26.37 1.22
CA PHE A 133 -0.67 26.21 0.39
C PHE A 133 -0.39 27.49 -0.41
N ASN A 134 0.76 28.12 -0.15
CA ASN A 134 1.23 29.26 -0.91
C ASN A 134 2.08 28.79 -2.10
N LYS A 135 1.50 28.83 -3.31
CA LYS A 135 2.19 28.43 -4.55
C LYS A 135 3.46 29.24 -4.86
N LYS A 136 3.52 30.53 -4.47
CA LYS A 136 4.69 31.39 -4.75
C LYS A 136 5.87 31.06 -3.86
N LYS A 137 5.61 30.74 -2.60
CA LYS A 137 6.63 30.35 -1.62
C LYS A 137 6.84 28.84 -1.54
N GLN A 138 5.99 28.07 -2.22
CA GLN A 138 5.93 26.60 -2.15
C GLN A 138 5.91 26.11 -0.69
N ARG A 139 5.03 26.73 0.10
CA ARG A 139 4.96 26.55 1.55
C ARG A 139 3.55 26.17 1.96
N LEU A 140 3.41 25.13 2.76
CA LEU A 140 2.15 24.76 3.41
C LEU A 140 2.14 25.33 4.83
N VAL A 141 1.05 25.98 5.20
CA VAL A 141 0.81 26.44 6.57
C VAL A 141 -0.46 25.78 7.07
N LEU A 142 -0.35 24.97 8.12
CA LEU A 142 -1.44 24.37 8.85
C LEU A 142 -1.65 25.15 10.14
N THR A 143 -2.89 25.53 10.42
CA THR A 143 -3.32 26.14 11.68
C THR A 143 -4.42 25.28 12.27
N VAL A 144 -4.32 24.96 13.55
CA VAL A 144 -5.32 24.16 14.28
C VAL A 144 -5.48 24.69 15.69
N ASP A 145 -6.69 24.72 16.22
CA ASP A 145 -6.92 25.16 17.59
C ASP A 145 -6.58 24.05 18.59
N VAL A 146 -6.11 24.45 19.77
CA VAL A 146 -5.78 23.53 20.86
C VAL A 146 -7.08 23.12 21.59
N LEU A 147 -7.14 21.89 22.08
CA LEU A 147 -8.27 21.35 22.86
C LEU A 147 -8.28 21.79 24.32
#